data_AF-A0A3N6MQE1-F1
#
_entry.id   AF-A0A3N6MQE1-F1
#
_cell.length_a   1.000
_cell.length_b   1.000
_cell.length_c   1.000
_cell.angle_alpha   90.00
_cell.angle_beta   90.00
_cell.angle_gamma   90.00
#
_symmetry.space_group_name_H-M   'P 1'
#
loop_
_entity.id
_entity.type
_entity.pdbx_description
1 polymer ?
#
loop_
_entity_poly.entity_id
_entity_poly.type
_entity_poly.pdbx_seq_one_letter_code
_entity_poly.pdbx_strand_id
1 'polypeptide(L)'
;MLPQGPAWQSLRQQALMVVPERTVVLKTRPTTVREWLSTGAFVTAATSRREFLLSASHVEIAAALHSEVAFYLDHAAEHSVTLRNQLGSGRWFSTGWVCVTFYYWAFFLALSLTRMLGRTAVFLEKPQVQSLHTLSAMASPSPGAGAFVMECSPSNTLAYADVKLTKSSQTRVHNLVWQLVAEEIAKLAKLTISGDDEDRLYLALLTAFDFLGSAWPSDLRNAVNYRPGEGYSAGRVAGKIKAFAAVKVDPPTSFDASLGRLEDAISSISKSSTVVDDLNLSSKILLETTIVLDALCHTLHSEVIARRRLDIRWQNARSTFLNRQFSLYNEPKWPFA
;
A
#
# COMPACT_ATOMS: atom_id res chain seq x y z
N MET A 1 8.87 6.83 17.33
CA MET A 1 8.29 7.84 16.41
C MET A 1 8.83 7.50 15.03
N LEU A 2 8.10 7.72 13.92
CA LEU A 2 8.66 7.43 12.60
C LEU A 2 9.88 8.34 12.33
N PRO A 3 11.05 7.81 11.89
CA PRO A 3 12.19 8.64 11.53
C PRO A 3 11.84 9.56 10.35
N GLN A 4 12.32 10.81 10.39
CA GLN A 4 12.00 11.86 9.40
C GLN A 4 13.25 12.44 8.72
N GLY A 5 14.21 11.57 8.38
CA GLY A 5 15.47 11.90 7.74
C GLY A 5 15.35 12.18 6.23
N PRO A 6 16.46 12.17 5.47
CA PRO A 6 16.48 12.48 4.04
C PRO A 6 15.54 11.63 3.19
N ALA A 7 15.42 10.33 3.47
CA ALA A 7 14.54 9.45 2.70
C ALA A 7 13.06 9.81 2.92
N TRP A 8 12.66 10.09 4.16
CA TRP A 8 11.34 10.62 4.49
C TRP A 8 11.08 11.97 3.81
N GLN A 9 12.07 12.87 3.79
CA GLN A 9 11.92 14.15 3.10
C GLN A 9 11.65 13.97 1.61
N SER A 10 12.35 13.04 0.95
CA SER A 10 12.13 12.69 -0.45
C SER A 10 10.72 12.14 -0.67
N LEU A 11 10.29 11.18 0.15
CA LEU A 11 8.95 10.58 0.11
C LEU A 11 7.86 11.64 0.29
N ARG A 12 8.02 12.52 1.29
CA ARG A 12 7.11 13.62 1.57
C ARG A 12 7.04 14.61 0.42
N GLN A 13 8.19 15.01 -0.12
CA GLN A 13 8.24 15.93 -1.26
C GLN A 13 7.52 15.35 -2.48
N GLN A 14 7.74 14.07 -2.78
CA GLN A 14 7.04 13.39 -3.86
C GLN A 14 5.53 13.40 -3.66
N ALA A 15 5.04 13.04 -2.46
CA ALA A 15 3.61 13.07 -2.17
C ALA A 15 3.00 14.48 -2.28
N LEU A 16 3.73 15.50 -1.84
CA LEU A 16 3.31 16.90 -1.97
C LEU A 16 3.33 17.40 -3.42
N MET A 17 4.19 16.86 -4.29
CA MET A 17 4.17 17.20 -5.71
C MET A 17 2.94 16.63 -6.42
N VAL A 18 2.47 15.46 -6.00
CA VAL A 18 1.29 14.78 -6.57
C VAL A 18 -0.01 15.43 -6.14
N VAL A 19 -0.04 16.01 -4.93
CA VAL A 19 -1.21 16.73 -4.41
C VAL A 19 -0.90 18.23 -4.34
N PRO A 20 -1.23 19.01 -5.38
CA PRO A 20 -0.97 20.44 -5.39
C PRO A 20 -1.86 21.18 -4.39
N GLU A 21 -1.58 22.47 -4.18
CA GLU A 21 -2.49 23.34 -3.45
C GLU A 21 -3.84 23.44 -4.17
N ARG A 22 -4.92 23.68 -3.41
CA ARG A 22 -6.29 23.81 -3.90
C ARG A 22 -6.93 22.52 -4.43
N THR A 23 -6.31 21.36 -4.25
CA THR A 23 -7.00 20.08 -4.43
C THR A 23 -8.20 20.00 -3.49
N VAL A 24 -9.39 19.78 -4.05
CA VAL A 24 -10.64 19.64 -3.28
C VAL A 24 -11.11 18.19 -3.40
N VAL A 25 -11.34 17.55 -2.27
CA VAL A 25 -11.85 16.18 -2.20
C VAL A 25 -13.26 16.20 -1.62
N LEU A 26 -14.23 15.68 -2.38
CA LEU A 26 -15.63 15.66 -1.97
C LEU A 26 -15.91 14.43 -1.10
N LYS A 27 -16.19 14.66 0.18
CA LYS A 27 -16.50 13.60 1.16
C LYS A 27 -17.65 12.68 0.72
N THR A 28 -18.70 13.23 0.14
CA THR A 28 -19.97 12.52 -0.15
C THR A 28 -19.99 11.83 -1.50
N ARG A 29 -19.12 12.24 -2.42
CA ARG A 29 -18.99 11.69 -3.78
C ARG A 29 -17.51 11.66 -4.16
N PRO A 30 -16.71 10.78 -3.52
CA PRO A 30 -15.30 10.66 -3.84
C PRO A 30 -15.13 10.14 -5.26
N THR A 31 -14.43 10.90 -6.10
CA THR A 31 -14.06 10.45 -7.45
C THR A 31 -12.93 9.43 -7.34
N THR A 32 -13.09 8.26 -7.94
CA THR A 32 -12.02 7.26 -8.04
C THR A 32 -11.16 7.51 -9.28
N VAL A 33 -9.95 6.95 -9.35
CA VAL A 33 -9.15 7.06 -10.59
C VAL A 33 -9.81 6.30 -11.73
N ARG A 34 -10.52 5.20 -11.44
CA ARG A 34 -11.33 4.51 -12.44
C ARG A 34 -12.41 5.42 -13.03
N GLU A 35 -13.14 6.13 -12.16
CA GLU A 35 -14.18 7.08 -12.57
C GLU A 35 -13.58 8.25 -13.34
N TRP A 36 -12.50 8.86 -12.84
CA TRP A 36 -11.79 9.93 -13.52
C TRP A 36 -11.29 9.51 -14.91
N LEU A 37 -10.74 8.30 -15.08
CA LEU A 37 -10.34 7.78 -16.40
C LEU A 37 -11.53 7.59 -17.36
N SER A 38 -12.75 7.49 -16.85
CA SER A 38 -13.96 7.29 -17.64
C SER A 38 -14.70 8.59 -17.96
N THR A 39 -14.69 9.57 -17.06
CA THR A 39 -15.51 10.79 -17.17
C THR A 39 -14.76 12.09 -16.86
N GLY A 40 -13.50 12.01 -16.45
CA GLY A 40 -12.66 13.17 -16.12
C GLY A 40 -12.26 13.99 -17.34
N ALA A 41 -11.83 15.23 -17.10
CA ALA A 41 -11.36 16.12 -18.16
C ALA A 41 -9.86 15.94 -18.39
N PHE A 42 -9.49 15.29 -19.49
CA PHE A 42 -8.11 15.12 -19.92
C PHE A 42 -8.02 15.02 -21.45
N VAL A 43 -6.81 15.20 -21.97
CA VAL A 43 -6.46 15.02 -23.38
C VAL A 43 -5.50 13.85 -23.51
N THR A 44 -5.75 12.91 -24.42
CA THR A 44 -4.77 11.87 -24.78
C THR A 44 -3.75 12.48 -25.75
N ALA A 45 -2.66 13.00 -25.21
CA ALA A 45 -1.59 13.66 -25.97
C ALA A 45 -0.85 12.70 -26.92
N ALA A 46 -0.64 11.45 -26.50
CA ALA A 46 -0.03 10.43 -27.34
C ALA A 46 -0.47 9.02 -26.96
N THR A 47 -0.45 8.10 -27.92
CA THR A 47 -0.66 6.67 -27.70
C THR A 47 0.37 5.84 -28.46
N SER A 48 0.81 4.73 -27.88
CA SER A 48 1.68 3.74 -28.52
C SER A 48 1.26 2.31 -28.16
N ARG A 49 1.97 1.30 -28.71
CA ARG A 49 1.79 -0.12 -28.34
C ARG A 49 2.03 -0.41 -26.85
N ARG A 50 2.63 0.51 -26.10
CA ARG A 50 3.01 0.31 -24.70
C ARG A 50 2.41 1.31 -23.73
N GLU A 51 1.95 2.47 -24.20
CA GLU A 51 1.54 3.52 -23.27
C GLU A 51 0.49 4.46 -23.83
N PHE A 52 -0.22 5.12 -22.90
CA PHE A 52 -0.96 6.35 -23.14
C PHE A 52 -0.27 7.50 -22.38
N LEU A 53 -0.16 8.66 -23.02
CA LEU A 53 0.24 9.90 -22.38
C LEU A 53 -0.98 10.82 -22.33
N LEU A 54 -1.41 11.17 -21.13
CA LEU A 54 -2.54 12.06 -20.88
C LEU A 54 -2.03 13.37 -20.31
N SER A 55 -2.72 14.47 -20.64
CA SER A 55 -2.55 15.75 -19.97
C SER A 55 -3.87 16.16 -19.35
N ALA A 56 -3.86 16.51 -18.07
CA ALA A 56 -5.07 16.77 -17.30
C ALA A 56 -4.87 17.87 -16.27
N SER A 57 -5.98 18.42 -15.75
CA SER A 57 -5.94 19.30 -14.59
C SER A 57 -5.28 18.60 -13.40
N HIS A 58 -4.21 19.19 -12.86
CA HIS A 58 -3.44 18.58 -11.78
C HIS A 58 -4.30 18.40 -10.51
N VAL A 59 -5.15 19.38 -10.20
CA VAL A 59 -6.05 19.31 -9.04
C VAL A 59 -7.09 18.21 -9.16
N GLU A 60 -7.56 17.89 -10.37
CA GLU A 60 -8.58 16.84 -10.59
C GLU A 60 -8.01 15.44 -10.41
N ILE A 61 -6.87 15.13 -11.05
CA ILE A 61 -6.22 13.82 -10.87
C ILE A 61 -5.75 13.64 -9.42
N ALA A 62 -5.21 14.70 -8.80
CA ALA A 62 -4.84 14.67 -7.39
C ALA A 62 -6.04 14.40 -6.48
N ALA A 63 -7.22 14.97 -6.77
CA ALA A 63 -8.43 14.71 -6.02
C ALA A 63 -8.88 13.26 -6.15
N ALA A 64 -8.78 12.67 -7.34
CA ALA A 64 -9.11 11.27 -7.56
C ALA A 64 -8.14 10.31 -6.83
N LEU A 65 -6.83 10.58 -6.92
CA LEU A 65 -5.80 9.83 -6.20
C LEU A 65 -6.00 9.91 -4.68
N HIS A 66 -6.16 11.12 -4.14
CA HIS A 66 -6.33 11.32 -2.70
C HIS A 66 -7.66 10.74 -2.18
N SER A 67 -8.72 10.75 -2.99
CA SER A 67 -9.98 10.09 -2.67
C SER A 67 -9.79 8.59 -2.43
N GLU A 68 -9.05 7.92 -3.32
CA GLU A 68 -8.71 6.51 -3.17
C GLU A 68 -7.75 6.26 -1.99
N VAL A 69 -6.78 7.13 -1.73
CA VAL A 69 -5.91 7.04 -0.53
C VAL A 69 -6.75 6.97 0.73
N ALA A 70 -7.70 7.89 0.90
CA ALA A 70 -8.53 7.91 2.09
C ALA A 70 -9.42 6.66 2.20
N PHE A 71 -10.02 6.23 1.08
CA PHE A 71 -10.81 5.01 1.01
C PHE A 71 -10.00 3.76 1.39
N TYR A 72 -8.79 3.62 0.87
CA TYR A 72 -7.93 2.48 1.19
C TYR A 72 -7.43 2.50 2.63
N LEU A 73 -7.14 3.68 3.19
CA LEU A 73 -6.80 3.79 4.61
C LEU A 73 -8.00 3.51 5.54
N ASP A 74 -9.23 3.77 5.10
CA ASP A 74 -10.43 3.35 5.83
C ASP A 74 -10.56 1.81 5.81
N HIS A 75 -10.33 1.18 4.66
CA HIS A 75 -10.23 -0.28 4.57
C HIS A 75 -9.12 -0.86 5.45
N ALA A 76 -7.94 -0.25 5.47
CA ALA A 76 -6.83 -0.64 6.34
C ALA A 76 -7.24 -0.60 7.82
N ALA A 77 -7.93 0.47 8.24
CA ALA A 77 -8.44 0.62 9.59
C ALA A 77 -9.49 -0.45 9.96
N GLU A 78 -10.38 -0.83 9.05
CA GLU A 78 -11.33 -1.93 9.30
C GLU A 78 -10.63 -3.28 9.46
N HIS A 79 -9.59 -3.55 8.66
CA HIS A 79 -8.81 -4.79 8.78
C HIS A 79 -8.00 -4.83 10.07
N SER A 80 -7.40 -3.71 10.49
CA SER A 80 -6.65 -3.63 11.74
C SER A 80 -7.55 -3.86 12.96
N VAL A 81 -8.74 -3.26 12.98
CA VAL A 81 -9.76 -3.51 14.01
C VAL A 81 -10.22 -4.97 14.00
N THR A 82 -10.48 -5.54 12.81
CA THR A 82 -10.90 -6.94 12.68
C THR A 82 -9.86 -7.89 13.27
N LEU A 83 -8.59 -7.69 12.92
CA LEU A 83 -7.47 -8.49 13.44
C LEU A 83 -7.33 -8.35 14.95
N ARG A 84 -7.36 -7.12 15.47
CA ARG A 84 -7.29 -6.87 16.91
C ARG A 84 -8.41 -7.60 17.65
N ASN A 85 -9.65 -7.44 17.20
CA ASN A 85 -10.80 -8.07 17.83
C ASN A 85 -10.69 -9.60 17.79
N GLN A 86 -10.22 -10.17 16.67
CA GLN A 86 -10.02 -11.62 16.56
C GLN A 86 -8.92 -12.11 17.51
N LEU A 87 -7.75 -11.48 17.51
CA LEU A 87 -6.60 -11.88 18.31
C LEU A 87 -6.82 -11.68 19.83
N GLY A 88 -7.55 -10.64 20.22
CA GLY A 88 -7.88 -10.34 21.63
C GLY A 88 -9.09 -11.11 22.18
N SER A 89 -10.01 -11.60 21.34
CA SER A 89 -11.27 -12.20 21.81
C SER A 89 -11.14 -13.48 22.64
N GLY A 90 -9.98 -14.14 22.63
CA GLY A 90 -9.79 -15.46 23.22
C GLY A 90 -10.57 -16.59 22.53
N ARG A 91 -11.32 -16.29 21.47
CA ARG A 91 -12.05 -17.27 20.67
C ARG A 91 -11.14 -17.95 19.65
N TRP A 92 -11.54 -19.13 19.20
CA TRP A 92 -10.87 -19.78 18.08
C TRP A 92 -11.02 -18.95 16.80
N PHE A 93 -9.95 -18.87 16.02
CA PHE A 93 -9.91 -18.26 14.70
C PHE A 93 -9.02 -19.08 13.75
N SER A 94 -9.27 -18.96 12.45
CA SER A 94 -8.40 -19.55 11.44
C SER A 94 -7.13 -18.69 11.28
N THR A 95 -5.96 -19.29 11.46
CA THR A 95 -4.67 -18.61 11.20
C THR A 95 -4.49 -18.25 9.73
N GLY A 96 -5.05 -19.06 8.82
CA GLY A 96 -5.14 -18.71 7.40
C GLY A 96 -5.95 -17.44 7.16
N TRP A 97 -7.12 -17.32 7.80
CA TRP A 97 -7.93 -16.10 7.71
C TRP A 97 -7.21 -14.88 8.28
N VAL A 98 -6.53 -15.03 9.42
CA VAL A 98 -5.72 -13.97 10.02
C VAL A 98 -4.60 -13.52 9.07
N CYS A 99 -3.87 -14.46 8.47
CA CYS A 99 -2.83 -14.13 7.48
C CYS A 99 -3.39 -13.38 6.26
N VAL A 100 -4.52 -13.84 5.72
CA VAL A 100 -5.18 -13.20 4.58
C VAL A 100 -5.66 -11.79 4.95
N THR A 101 -6.15 -11.61 6.17
CA THR A 101 -6.61 -10.30 6.68
C THR A 101 -5.44 -9.34 6.86
N PHE A 102 -4.30 -9.80 7.41
CA PHE A 102 -3.05 -9.02 7.43
C PHE A 102 -2.57 -8.65 6.04
N TYR A 103 -2.63 -9.59 5.08
CA TYR A 103 -2.26 -9.30 3.70
C TYR A 103 -3.11 -8.18 3.11
N TYR A 104 -4.44 -8.21 3.29
CA TYR A 104 -5.30 -7.16 2.75
C TYR A 104 -5.09 -5.82 3.45
N TRP A 105 -4.85 -5.80 4.77
CA TRP A 105 -4.42 -4.59 5.46
C TRP A 105 -3.16 -4.00 4.82
N ALA A 106 -2.11 -4.80 4.69
CA ALA A 106 -0.85 -4.39 4.05
C ALA A 106 -1.07 -3.94 2.59
N PHE A 107 -1.93 -4.63 1.85
CA PHE A 107 -2.22 -4.32 0.45
C PHE A 107 -2.93 -2.98 0.29
N PHE A 108 -3.89 -2.65 1.16
CA PHE A 108 -4.54 -1.34 1.15
C PHE A 108 -3.58 -0.21 1.55
N LEU A 109 -2.63 -0.49 2.45
CA LEU A 109 -1.54 0.44 2.75
C LEU A 109 -0.61 0.64 1.56
N ALA A 110 -0.22 -0.43 0.87
CA ALA A 110 0.59 -0.37 -0.35
C ALA A 110 -0.11 0.42 -1.47
N LEU A 111 -1.42 0.22 -1.65
CA LEU A 111 -2.23 1.02 -2.58
C LEU A 111 -2.26 2.50 -2.15
N SER A 112 -2.46 2.78 -0.87
CA SER A 112 -2.44 4.16 -0.34
C SER A 112 -1.11 4.85 -0.59
N LEU A 113 0.01 4.16 -0.32
CA LEU A 113 1.36 4.67 -0.54
C LEU A 113 1.59 4.98 -2.02
N THR A 114 1.39 4.00 -2.90
CA THR A 114 1.61 4.16 -4.35
C THR A 114 0.75 5.26 -4.96
N ARG A 115 -0.48 5.46 -4.45
CA ARG A 115 -1.37 6.57 -4.84
C ARG A 115 -0.90 7.92 -4.35
N MET A 116 -0.46 8.03 -3.09
CA MET A 116 0.14 9.28 -2.57
C MET A 116 1.36 9.69 -3.37
N LEU A 117 2.15 8.73 -3.84
CA LEU A 117 3.36 8.98 -4.63
C LEU A 117 3.11 9.17 -6.13
N GLY A 118 1.84 9.14 -6.56
CA GLY A 118 1.47 9.35 -7.96
C GLY A 118 1.98 8.26 -8.90
N ARG A 119 2.43 7.11 -8.37
CA ARG A 119 2.98 5.99 -9.12
C ARG A 119 2.32 4.71 -8.66
N THR A 120 1.28 4.28 -9.37
CA THR A 120 0.36 3.23 -8.92
C THR A 120 -0.03 2.26 -10.03
N ALA A 121 -0.38 1.04 -9.65
CA ALA A 121 -0.98 0.09 -10.58
C ALA A 121 -2.46 0.45 -10.83
N VAL A 122 -2.88 0.39 -12.09
CA VAL A 122 -4.29 0.49 -12.49
C VAL A 122 -4.62 -0.62 -13.48
N PHE A 123 -5.86 -1.12 -13.48
CA PHE A 123 -6.33 -2.08 -14.47
C PHE A 123 -7.26 -1.36 -15.44
N LEU A 124 -6.94 -1.43 -16.73
CA LEU A 124 -7.78 -0.86 -17.79
C LEU A 124 -8.50 -1.97 -18.52
N GLU A 125 -9.82 -1.91 -18.49
CA GLU A 125 -10.69 -2.80 -19.25
C GLU A 125 -10.70 -2.41 -20.73
N LYS A 126 -11.15 -3.32 -21.61
CA LYS A 126 -11.23 -3.06 -23.06
C LYS A 126 -12.00 -1.76 -23.40
N PRO A 127 -13.16 -1.46 -22.79
CA PRO A 127 -13.89 -0.22 -23.09
C PRO A 127 -13.11 1.03 -22.71
N GLN A 128 -12.38 1.02 -21.59
CA GLN A 128 -11.56 2.16 -21.16
C GLN A 128 -10.40 2.38 -22.12
N VAL A 129 -9.69 1.31 -22.52
CA VAL A 129 -8.62 1.39 -23.52
C VAL A 129 -9.11 1.93 -24.86
N GLN A 130 -10.30 1.50 -25.30
CA GLN A 130 -10.92 2.00 -26.54
C GLN A 130 -11.27 3.49 -26.45
N SER A 131 -11.84 3.92 -25.31
CA SER A 131 -12.14 5.32 -25.04
C SER A 131 -10.88 6.19 -25.09
N LEU A 132 -9.84 5.82 -24.33
CA LEU A 132 -8.56 6.55 -24.32
C LEU A 132 -7.92 6.62 -25.71
N HIS A 133 -7.98 5.52 -26.47
CA HIS A 133 -7.45 5.44 -27.83
C HIS A 133 -8.22 6.31 -28.83
N THR A 134 -9.55 6.40 -28.69
CA THR A 134 -10.40 7.24 -29.55
C THR A 134 -10.16 8.73 -29.30
N LEU A 135 -9.81 9.11 -28.07
CA LEU A 135 -9.42 10.48 -27.70
C LEU A 135 -8.02 10.88 -28.22
N SER A 136 -7.23 9.95 -28.74
CA SER A 136 -5.91 10.23 -29.30
C SER A 136 -6.03 10.88 -30.68
N ALA A 137 -5.42 12.05 -30.86
CA ALA A 137 -5.46 12.78 -32.14
C ALA A 137 -4.75 12.05 -33.30
N MET A 138 -3.89 11.07 -33.01
CA MET A 138 -3.10 10.34 -34.01
C MET A 138 -3.52 8.88 -34.14
N ALA A 139 -3.71 8.42 -35.38
CA ALA A 139 -3.87 7.02 -35.73
C ALA A 139 -2.59 6.24 -35.34
N SER A 140 -2.61 5.68 -34.14
CA SER A 140 -1.48 5.00 -33.52
C SER A 140 -1.93 3.63 -33.00
N PRO A 141 -1.01 2.65 -32.87
CA PRO A 141 -1.37 1.36 -32.31
C PRO A 141 -1.73 1.48 -30.81
N SER A 142 -2.73 0.73 -30.37
CA SER A 142 -3.20 0.70 -28.97
C SER A 142 -2.44 -0.33 -28.12
N PRO A 143 -2.20 -0.08 -26.82
CA PRO A 143 -1.53 -1.03 -25.95
C PRO A 143 -2.44 -2.22 -25.55
N GLY A 144 -3.76 -2.13 -25.73
CA GLY A 144 -4.72 -3.16 -25.33
C GLY A 144 -4.97 -3.25 -23.81
N ALA A 145 -6.05 -3.90 -23.39
CA ALA A 145 -6.45 -4.04 -21.98
C ALA A 145 -5.41 -4.76 -21.11
N GLY A 146 -5.48 -4.54 -19.79
CA GLY A 146 -4.63 -5.20 -18.80
C GLY A 146 -4.18 -4.27 -17.67
N ALA A 147 -3.10 -4.65 -17.00
CA ALA A 147 -2.48 -3.86 -15.94
C ALA A 147 -1.53 -2.81 -16.51
N PHE A 148 -1.60 -1.60 -15.97
CA PHE A 148 -0.78 -0.45 -16.31
C PHE A 148 -0.16 0.12 -15.03
N VAL A 149 1.04 0.69 -15.15
CA VAL A 149 1.60 1.62 -14.17
C VAL A 149 1.18 3.02 -14.60
N MET A 150 0.42 3.69 -13.73
CA MET A 150 0.10 5.11 -13.86
C MET A 150 1.16 5.92 -13.11
N GLU A 151 1.81 6.85 -13.81
CA GLU A 151 2.77 7.80 -13.25
C GLU A 151 2.26 9.22 -13.50
N CYS A 152 2.06 9.98 -12.42
CA CYS A 152 1.68 11.38 -12.45
C CYS A 152 2.92 12.22 -12.17
N SER A 153 3.35 12.99 -13.16
CA SER A 153 4.42 13.98 -13.00
C SER A 153 3.85 15.40 -13.10
N PRO A 154 4.32 16.35 -12.28
CA PRO A 154 4.01 17.75 -12.52
C PRO A 154 4.47 18.11 -13.94
N SER A 155 3.58 18.72 -14.72
CA SER A 155 3.94 19.21 -16.05
C SER A 155 4.82 20.45 -15.91
N ASN A 156 5.34 20.97 -17.03
CA ASN A 156 6.03 22.26 -17.08
C ASN A 156 5.15 23.45 -16.63
N THR A 157 3.84 23.23 -16.44
CA THR A 157 2.90 24.22 -15.92
C THR A 157 2.30 23.75 -14.59
N LEU A 158 2.09 24.68 -13.65
CA LEU A 158 1.52 24.36 -12.33
C LEU A 158 0.05 23.88 -12.39
N ALA A 159 -0.65 24.15 -13.49
CA ALA A 159 -2.08 23.85 -13.66
C ALA A 159 -2.34 22.42 -14.17
N TYR A 160 -1.40 21.85 -14.93
CA TYR A 160 -1.57 20.57 -15.59
C TYR A 160 -0.59 19.52 -15.04
N ALA A 161 -1.02 18.27 -15.07
CA ALA A 161 -0.16 17.12 -14.80
C ALA A 161 -0.09 16.25 -16.06
N ASP A 162 1.11 15.70 -16.29
CA ASP A 162 1.30 14.67 -17.29
C ASP A 162 1.07 13.32 -16.60
N VAL A 163 0.12 12.55 -17.12
CA VAL A 163 -0.26 11.24 -16.61
C VAL A 163 0.12 10.19 -17.64
N LYS A 164 1.14 9.41 -17.32
CA LYS A 164 1.65 8.33 -18.16
C LYS A 164 1.08 7.00 -17.70
N LEU A 165 0.39 6.29 -18.60
CA LEU A 165 -0.12 4.94 -18.38
C LEU A 165 0.72 3.95 -19.17
N THR A 166 1.65 3.27 -18.51
CA THR A 166 2.54 2.29 -19.16
C THR A 166 2.05 0.87 -18.94
N LYS A 167 1.78 0.13 -20.02
CA LYS A 167 1.34 -1.26 -19.95
C LYS A 167 2.42 -2.12 -19.31
N SER A 168 2.05 -2.82 -18.23
CA SER A 168 2.96 -3.70 -17.52
C SER A 168 3.01 -5.08 -18.17
N SER A 169 4.17 -5.73 -18.12
CA SER A 169 4.30 -7.17 -18.40
C SER A 169 3.69 -8.02 -17.27
N GLN A 170 3.61 -7.48 -16.05
CA GLN A 170 2.94 -8.10 -14.93
C GLN A 170 1.42 -7.96 -15.09
N THR A 171 0.73 -9.09 -15.33
CA THR A 171 -0.73 -9.09 -15.55
C THR A 171 -1.52 -9.06 -14.25
N ARG A 172 -0.92 -9.48 -13.13
CA ARG A 172 -1.57 -9.48 -11.81
C ARG A 172 -1.33 -8.15 -11.11
N VAL A 173 -2.37 -7.32 -11.03
CA VAL A 173 -2.32 -5.99 -10.39
C VAL A 173 -1.77 -6.05 -8.96
N HIS A 174 -2.14 -7.08 -8.19
CA HIS A 174 -1.63 -7.27 -6.83
C HIS A 174 -0.10 -7.34 -6.78
N ASN A 175 0.50 -8.13 -7.69
CA ASN A 175 1.94 -8.28 -7.77
C ASN A 175 2.60 -6.99 -8.29
N LEU A 176 1.93 -6.29 -9.20
CA LEU A 176 2.41 -5.01 -9.70
C LEU A 176 2.47 -3.95 -8.59
N VAL A 177 1.46 -3.86 -7.72
CA VAL A 177 1.48 -2.94 -6.57
C VAL A 177 2.68 -3.22 -5.67
N TRP A 178 2.92 -4.48 -5.30
CA TRP A 178 4.07 -4.83 -4.46
C TRP A 178 5.42 -4.58 -5.13
N GLN A 179 5.51 -4.80 -6.44
CA GLN A 179 6.68 -4.42 -7.23
C GLN A 179 6.94 -2.90 -7.15
N LEU A 180 5.91 -2.07 -7.30
CA LEU A 180 6.06 -0.61 -7.19
C LEU A 180 6.50 -0.18 -5.80
N VAL A 181 5.98 -0.83 -4.74
CA VAL A 181 6.44 -0.58 -3.36
C VAL A 181 7.90 -0.98 -3.19
N ALA A 182 8.30 -2.18 -3.63
CA ALA A 182 9.67 -2.65 -3.51
C ALA A 182 10.66 -1.73 -4.24
N GLU A 183 10.32 -1.29 -5.46
CA GLU A 183 11.11 -0.33 -6.23
C GLU A 183 11.26 1.01 -5.49
N GLU A 184 10.21 1.48 -4.81
CA GLU A 184 10.25 2.73 -4.07
C GLU A 184 11.06 2.61 -2.78
N ILE A 185 10.87 1.53 -2.01
CA ILE A 185 11.70 1.22 -0.83
C ILE A 185 13.18 1.13 -1.21
N ALA A 186 13.51 0.49 -2.34
CA ALA A 186 14.87 0.41 -2.84
C ALA A 186 15.47 1.77 -3.24
N LYS A 187 14.66 2.76 -3.64
CA LYS A 187 15.14 4.13 -3.86
C LYS A 187 15.39 4.84 -2.53
N LEU A 188 14.45 4.74 -1.59
CA LEU A 188 14.53 5.39 -0.29
C LEU A 188 15.73 4.89 0.53
N ALA A 189 15.98 3.58 0.51
CA ALA A 189 17.15 2.97 1.17
C ALA A 189 18.50 3.46 0.61
N LYS A 190 18.55 4.08 -0.57
CA LYS A 190 19.78 4.68 -1.11
C LYS A 190 20.01 6.11 -0.62
N LEU A 191 19.00 6.72 -0.01
CA LEU A 191 19.04 8.09 0.52
C LEU A 191 19.34 8.13 2.02
N THR A 192 19.33 6.99 2.70
CA THR A 192 19.57 6.88 4.14
C THR A 192 21.05 7.02 4.48
N ILE A 193 21.33 7.42 5.71
CA ILE A 193 22.69 7.49 6.25
C ILE A 193 22.91 6.21 7.07
N SER A 194 23.94 5.45 6.73
CA SER A 194 24.17 4.14 7.34
C SER A 194 24.19 4.20 8.87
N GLY A 195 23.37 3.34 9.49
CA GLY A 195 23.30 3.17 10.94
C GLY A 195 22.34 4.11 11.69
N ASP A 196 21.60 4.99 11.00
CA ASP A 196 20.49 5.74 11.63
C ASP A 196 19.16 4.94 11.64
N ASP A 197 18.15 5.43 12.36
CA ASP A 197 16.85 4.75 12.45
C ASP A 197 16.10 4.70 11.11
N GLU A 198 16.38 5.63 10.20
CA GLU A 198 15.78 5.66 8.86
C GLU A 198 16.38 4.56 7.97
N ASP A 199 17.71 4.39 8.04
CA ASP A 199 18.46 3.31 7.42
C ASP A 199 17.94 1.96 7.88
N ARG A 200 17.82 1.76 9.20
CA ARG A 200 17.23 0.54 9.78
C ARG A 200 15.86 0.22 9.21
N LEU A 201 14.97 1.21 9.16
CA LEU A 201 13.63 1.07 8.60
C LEU A 201 13.66 0.61 7.13
N TYR A 202 14.30 1.39 6.25
CA TYR A 202 14.25 1.12 4.82
C TYR A 202 15.10 -0.09 4.42
N LEU A 203 16.21 -0.36 5.12
CA LEU A 203 17.03 -1.54 4.91
C LEU A 203 16.32 -2.82 5.33
N ALA A 204 15.58 -2.82 6.46
CA ALA A 204 14.77 -3.96 6.85
C ALA A 204 13.69 -4.26 5.79
N LEU A 205 12.93 -3.25 5.36
CA LEU A 205 11.92 -3.42 4.31
C LEU A 205 12.55 -3.90 2.99
N LEU A 206 13.67 -3.32 2.57
CA LEU A 206 14.39 -3.72 1.36
C LEU A 206 14.85 -5.18 1.44
N THR A 207 15.47 -5.57 2.56
CA THR A 207 15.98 -6.93 2.75
C THR A 207 14.87 -7.98 2.69
N ALA A 208 13.68 -7.68 3.22
CA ALA A 208 12.52 -8.56 3.09
C ALA A 208 12.13 -8.77 1.61
N PHE A 209 12.12 -7.71 0.80
CA PHE A 209 11.84 -7.80 -0.64
C PHE A 209 12.95 -8.49 -1.42
N ASP A 210 14.22 -8.28 -1.06
CA ASP A 210 15.36 -8.91 -1.73
C ASP A 210 15.42 -10.42 -1.46
N PHE A 211 15.11 -10.87 -0.24
CA PHE A 211 15.16 -12.29 0.11
C PHE A 211 13.91 -13.05 -0.35
N LEU A 212 12.71 -12.47 -0.20
CA LEU A 212 11.47 -13.18 -0.50
C LEU A 212 10.92 -12.88 -1.91
N GLY A 213 11.45 -11.86 -2.59
CA GLY A 213 11.05 -11.40 -3.93
C GLY A 213 9.94 -10.33 -3.89
N SER A 214 9.86 -9.46 -4.90
CA SER A 214 8.94 -8.31 -4.89
C SER A 214 7.45 -8.64 -4.80
N ALA A 215 7.03 -9.87 -5.14
CA ALA A 215 5.65 -10.33 -5.07
C ALA A 215 5.34 -11.17 -3.81
N TRP A 216 6.31 -11.29 -2.88
CA TRP A 216 6.23 -12.22 -1.75
C TRP A 216 4.95 -12.11 -0.90
N PRO A 217 4.35 -10.93 -0.63
CA PRO A 217 3.14 -10.88 0.17
C PRO A 217 1.96 -11.57 -0.54
N SER A 218 1.87 -11.41 -1.87
CA SER A 218 0.85 -12.08 -2.67
C SER A 218 1.07 -13.58 -2.73
N ASP A 219 2.34 -14.00 -2.85
CA ASP A 219 2.70 -15.42 -2.89
C ASP A 219 2.41 -16.09 -1.54
N LEU A 220 2.66 -15.40 -0.42
CA LEU A 220 2.30 -15.86 0.93
C LEU A 220 0.80 -16.04 1.05
N ARG A 221 0.03 -15.01 0.70
CA ARG A 221 -1.44 -15.07 0.73
C ARG A 221 -1.96 -16.23 -0.11
N ASN A 222 -1.40 -16.45 -1.31
CA ASN A 222 -1.83 -17.55 -2.17
C ASN A 222 -1.44 -18.92 -1.61
N ALA A 223 -0.24 -19.05 -1.05
CA ALA A 223 0.20 -20.28 -0.41
C ALA A 223 -0.70 -20.64 0.77
N VAL A 224 -0.96 -19.68 1.66
CA VAL A 224 -1.80 -19.88 2.85
C VAL A 224 -3.26 -20.15 2.48
N ASN A 225 -3.79 -19.45 1.48
CA ASN A 225 -5.21 -19.53 1.14
C ASN A 225 -5.58 -20.74 0.27
N TYR A 226 -4.69 -21.18 -0.62
CA TYR A 226 -5.03 -22.18 -1.64
C TYR A 226 -4.31 -23.53 -1.47
N ARG A 227 -3.26 -23.63 -0.65
CA ARG A 227 -2.59 -24.92 -0.40
C ARG A 227 -3.26 -25.65 0.76
N PRO A 228 -3.75 -26.90 0.56
CA PRO A 228 -4.39 -27.65 1.62
C PRO A 228 -3.44 -27.88 2.81
N GLY A 229 -3.95 -27.64 4.03
CA GLY A 229 -3.22 -27.88 5.27
C GLY A 229 -2.29 -26.75 5.73
N GLU A 230 -2.07 -25.70 4.93
CA GLU A 230 -1.17 -24.60 5.30
C GLU A 230 -1.86 -23.57 6.21
N GLY A 231 -2.89 -22.87 5.72
CA GLY A 231 -3.64 -21.86 6.50
C GLY A 231 -4.89 -22.40 7.22
N TYR A 232 -5.53 -23.42 6.63
CA TYR A 232 -6.79 -23.98 7.13
C TYR A 232 -6.55 -25.39 7.68
N SER A 233 -5.86 -25.44 8.81
CA SER A 233 -5.34 -26.69 9.39
C SER A 233 -6.15 -27.24 10.55
N ALA A 234 -7.17 -26.52 11.06
CA ALA A 234 -7.90 -26.95 12.26
C ALA A 234 -8.58 -28.32 12.10
N GLY A 235 -9.13 -28.61 10.92
CA GLY A 235 -9.67 -29.95 10.62
C GLY A 235 -8.62 -31.04 10.37
N ARG A 236 -7.33 -30.67 10.31
CA ARG A 236 -6.21 -31.57 9.95
C ARG A 236 -5.07 -31.62 10.98
N VAL A 237 -5.15 -30.83 12.05
CA VAL A 237 -4.15 -30.72 13.14
C VAL A 237 -2.71 -30.49 12.61
N ALA A 238 -2.57 -29.72 11.52
CA ALA A 238 -1.29 -29.53 10.81
C ALA A 238 -0.89 -28.04 10.72
N GLY A 239 -1.15 -27.26 11.76
CA GLY A 239 -0.92 -25.81 11.73
C GLY A 239 0.54 -25.42 11.67
N LYS A 240 0.97 -24.83 10.55
CA LYS A 240 2.34 -24.32 10.38
C LYS A 240 2.51 -22.87 10.84
N ILE A 241 1.44 -22.06 10.83
CA ILE A 241 1.51 -20.63 11.16
C ILE A 241 1.22 -20.41 12.64
N LYS A 242 2.25 -20.01 13.39
CA LYS A 242 2.21 -19.67 14.82
C LYS A 242 2.44 -18.19 15.10
N ALA A 243 2.93 -17.43 14.11
CA ALA A 243 3.31 -16.01 14.24
C ALA A 243 2.25 -15.13 14.94
N PHE A 244 0.97 -15.34 14.64
CA PHE A 244 -0.11 -14.51 15.19
C PHE A 244 -0.43 -14.80 16.66
N ALA A 245 -0.12 -16.01 17.16
CA ALA A 245 -0.28 -16.32 18.58
C ALA A 245 0.71 -15.52 19.44
N ALA A 246 1.88 -15.18 18.90
CA ALA A 246 2.89 -14.39 19.61
C ALA A 246 2.41 -12.96 19.88
N VAL A 247 1.64 -12.35 18.97
CA VAL A 247 1.07 -11.00 19.17
C VAL A 247 0.16 -10.93 20.38
N LYS A 248 -0.57 -12.01 20.67
CA LYS A 248 -1.44 -12.06 21.85
C LYS A 248 -0.65 -12.02 23.16
N VAL A 249 0.53 -12.64 23.17
CA VAL A 249 1.37 -12.76 24.37
C VAL A 249 2.19 -11.49 24.58
N ASP A 250 2.75 -10.96 23.49
CA ASP A 250 3.65 -9.81 23.52
C ASP A 250 3.33 -8.90 22.32
N PRO A 251 2.29 -8.06 22.39
CA PRO A 251 1.98 -7.11 21.33
C PRO A 251 3.09 -6.04 21.26
N PRO A 252 3.58 -5.64 20.07
CA PRO A 252 4.47 -4.49 19.97
C PRO A 252 3.79 -3.25 20.57
N THR A 253 4.52 -2.49 21.38
CA THR A 253 4.03 -1.31 22.09
C THR A 253 4.52 0.00 21.50
N SER A 254 5.49 -0.05 20.58
CA SER A 254 6.10 1.11 19.95
C SER A 254 6.63 0.77 18.55
N PHE A 255 6.76 1.79 17.71
CA PHE A 255 7.30 1.65 16.36
C PHE A 255 8.66 0.95 16.37
N ASP A 256 9.55 1.35 17.28
CA ASP A 256 10.91 0.80 17.38
C ASP A 256 10.88 -0.69 17.78
N ALA A 257 9.92 -1.10 18.62
CA ALA A 257 9.73 -2.51 18.96
C ALA A 257 9.29 -3.34 17.75
N SER A 258 8.38 -2.83 16.92
CA SER A 258 8.00 -3.51 15.67
C SER A 258 9.14 -3.54 14.66
N LEU A 259 9.91 -2.47 14.54
CA LEU A 259 11.09 -2.44 13.67
C LEU A 259 12.13 -3.47 14.12
N GLY A 260 12.46 -3.53 15.41
CA GLY A 260 13.37 -4.55 15.95
C GLY A 260 12.89 -5.98 15.68
N ARG A 261 11.57 -6.24 15.84
CA ARG A 261 10.99 -7.56 15.54
C ARG A 261 11.03 -7.91 14.06
N LEU A 262 10.92 -6.91 13.18
CA LEU A 262 11.08 -7.08 11.74
C LEU A 262 12.54 -7.43 11.40
N GLU A 263 13.50 -6.68 11.95
CA GLU A 263 14.94 -6.95 11.81
C GLU A 263 15.29 -8.37 12.27
N ASP A 264 14.82 -8.79 13.45
CA ASP A 264 15.01 -10.14 14.00
C ASP A 264 14.37 -11.24 13.13
N ALA A 265 13.19 -10.96 12.57
CA ALA A 265 12.53 -11.91 11.66
C ALA A 265 13.33 -12.04 10.36
N ILE A 266 13.83 -10.93 9.82
CA ILE A 266 14.61 -10.93 8.58
C ILE A 266 15.97 -11.61 8.76
N SER A 267 16.65 -11.39 9.89
CA SER A 267 17.93 -12.04 10.19
C SER A 267 17.81 -13.56 10.29
N SER A 268 16.59 -14.07 10.50
CA SER A 268 16.28 -15.50 10.55
C SER A 268 16.01 -16.11 9.16
N ILE A 269 15.91 -15.30 8.09
CA ILE A 269 15.68 -15.77 6.73
C ILE A 269 17.02 -16.25 6.13
N SER A 270 17.01 -17.44 5.51
CA SER A 270 18.15 -17.86 4.69
C SER A 270 18.05 -17.23 3.29
N LYS A 271 19.17 -16.82 2.67
CA LYS A 271 19.15 -16.21 1.32
C LYS A 271 18.50 -17.06 0.23
N SER A 272 18.37 -18.37 0.43
CA SER A 272 17.71 -19.32 -0.48
C SER A 272 16.26 -19.63 -0.11
N SER A 273 15.72 -19.03 0.96
CA SER A 273 14.36 -19.26 1.42
C SER A 273 13.36 -18.66 0.46
N THR A 274 12.41 -19.46 0.00
CA THR A 274 11.19 -18.95 -0.60
C THR A 274 10.12 -18.77 0.46
N VAL A 275 9.10 -17.97 0.15
CA VAL A 275 7.93 -17.76 1.02
C VAL A 275 7.30 -19.08 1.49
N VAL A 276 7.33 -20.09 0.62
CA VAL A 276 6.65 -21.37 0.86
C VAL A 276 7.46 -22.33 1.72
N ASP A 277 8.77 -22.09 1.87
CA ASP A 277 9.65 -22.91 2.68
C ASP A 277 9.43 -22.64 4.18
N ASP A 278 9.12 -21.39 4.54
CA ASP A 278 8.77 -21.01 5.91
C ASP A 278 7.60 -20.01 5.95
N LEU A 279 6.39 -20.57 5.94
CA LEU A 279 5.16 -19.78 6.06
C LEU A 279 5.02 -19.09 7.41
N ASN A 280 5.61 -19.64 8.47
CA ASN A 280 5.53 -19.04 9.80
C ASN A 280 6.37 -17.75 9.86
N LEU A 281 7.62 -17.84 9.40
CA LEU A 281 8.52 -16.70 9.35
C LEU A 281 8.01 -15.64 8.38
N SER A 282 7.57 -16.04 7.18
CA SER A 282 6.96 -15.13 6.20
C SER A 282 5.71 -14.43 6.76
N SER A 283 4.89 -15.12 7.55
CA SER A 283 3.73 -14.52 8.23
C SER A 283 4.15 -13.53 9.32
N LYS A 284 5.24 -13.79 10.04
CA LYS A 284 5.81 -12.84 11.02
C LYS A 284 6.32 -11.59 10.32
N ILE A 285 7.03 -11.73 9.20
CA ILE A 285 7.52 -10.60 8.40
C ILE A 285 6.36 -9.78 7.85
N LEU A 286 5.29 -10.43 7.36
CA LEU A 286 4.07 -9.76 6.89
C LEU A 286 3.47 -8.91 7.99
N LEU A 287 3.32 -9.47 9.18
CA LEU A 287 2.76 -8.78 10.34
C LEU A 287 3.54 -7.51 10.66
N GLU A 288 4.85 -7.60 10.85
CA GLU A 288 5.66 -6.43 11.24
C GLU A 288 5.78 -5.43 10.09
N THR A 289 5.91 -5.90 8.84
CA THR A 289 5.88 -5.03 7.64
C THR A 289 4.57 -4.27 7.55
N THR A 290 3.43 -4.91 7.85
CA THR A 290 2.12 -4.26 7.83
C THR A 290 2.05 -3.12 8.82
N ILE A 291 2.50 -3.36 10.06
CA ILE A 291 2.51 -2.35 11.12
C ILE A 291 3.41 -1.16 10.75
N VAL A 292 4.60 -1.43 10.22
CA VAL A 292 5.54 -0.40 9.78
C VAL A 292 4.95 0.41 8.62
N LEU A 293 4.35 -0.24 7.62
CA LEU A 293 3.68 0.43 6.50
C LEU A 293 2.47 1.25 6.97
N ASP A 294 1.75 0.79 8.00
CA ASP A 294 0.62 1.51 8.59
C ASP A 294 1.08 2.86 9.16
N ALA A 295 2.12 2.83 10.00
CA ALA A 295 2.72 4.04 10.56
C ALA A 295 3.24 4.99 9.47
N LEU A 296 3.93 4.45 8.45
CA LEU A 296 4.44 5.22 7.31
C LEU A 296 3.31 5.93 6.56
N CYS A 297 2.26 5.19 6.17
CA CYS A 297 1.16 5.72 5.37
C CYS A 297 0.33 6.74 6.15
N HIS A 298 0.01 6.46 7.41
CA HIS A 298 -0.75 7.39 8.26
C HIS A 298 0.02 8.69 8.53
N THR A 299 1.33 8.60 8.78
CA THR A 299 2.17 9.79 8.98
C THR A 299 2.24 10.62 7.69
N LEU A 300 2.45 9.97 6.54
CA LEU A 300 2.59 10.66 5.25
C LEU A 300 1.28 11.32 4.84
N HIS A 301 0.16 10.60 5.00
CA HIS A 301 -1.18 11.12 4.70
C HIS A 301 -1.50 12.35 5.58
N SER A 302 -1.17 12.28 6.87
CA SER A 302 -1.36 13.40 7.80
C SER A 302 -0.54 14.64 7.42
N GLU A 303 0.72 14.46 7.02
CA GLU A 303 1.57 15.56 6.51
C GLU A 303 0.97 16.18 5.25
N VAL A 304 0.53 15.36 4.28
CA VAL A 304 -0.09 15.86 3.04
C VAL A 304 -1.35 16.67 3.35
N ILE A 305 -2.25 16.15 4.19
CA ILE A 305 -3.46 16.86 4.62
C ILE A 305 -3.11 18.20 5.27
N ALA A 306 -2.18 18.21 6.22
CA ALA A 306 -1.82 19.41 6.97
C ALA A 306 -1.17 20.47 6.07
N ARG A 307 -0.22 20.08 5.22
CA ARG A 307 0.54 20.99 4.35
C ARG A 307 -0.30 21.52 3.19
N ARG A 308 -1.24 20.73 2.67
CA ARG A 308 -2.13 21.13 1.56
C ARG A 308 -3.48 21.65 2.03
N ARG A 309 -3.73 21.69 3.35
CA ARG A 309 -4.97 22.15 3.97
C ARG A 309 -6.19 21.41 3.41
N LEU A 310 -6.05 20.09 3.24
CA LEU A 310 -7.11 19.25 2.70
C LEU A 310 -8.20 19.01 3.76
N ASP A 311 -9.33 18.47 3.31
CA ASP A 311 -10.44 18.10 4.18
C ASP A 311 -10.03 16.98 5.16
N ILE A 312 -10.01 17.30 6.46
CA ILE A 312 -9.66 16.38 7.55
C ILE A 312 -10.83 15.45 7.95
N ARG A 313 -12.04 15.62 7.41
CA ARG A 313 -13.24 14.91 7.90
C ARG A 313 -13.17 13.39 7.75
N TRP A 314 -12.47 12.87 6.74
CA TRP A 314 -12.24 11.42 6.61
C TRP A 314 -11.24 10.92 7.64
N GLN A 315 -10.12 11.63 7.84
CA GLN A 315 -9.15 11.31 8.87
C GLN A 315 -9.82 11.30 10.26
N ASN A 316 -10.62 12.31 10.57
CA ASN A 316 -11.36 12.38 11.84
C ASN A 316 -12.39 11.25 11.99
N ALA A 317 -13.08 10.89 10.92
CA ALA A 317 -14.03 9.77 10.95
C ALA A 317 -13.30 8.45 11.23
N ARG A 318 -12.16 8.21 10.57
CA ARG A 318 -11.31 7.04 10.80
C ARG A 318 -10.75 7.01 12.23
N SER A 319 -10.21 8.12 12.73
CA SER A 319 -9.75 8.22 14.12
C SER A 319 -10.88 7.97 15.12
N THR A 320 -12.08 8.49 14.84
CA THR A 320 -13.27 8.23 15.68
C THR A 320 -13.66 6.75 15.65
N PHE A 321 -13.65 6.12 14.47
CA PHE A 321 -13.91 4.69 14.32
C PHE A 321 -12.88 3.87 15.12
N LEU A 322 -11.59 4.09 14.91
CA LEU A 322 -10.52 3.42 15.63
C LEU A 322 -10.65 3.61 17.14
N ASN A 323 -10.83 4.85 17.62
CA ASN A 323 -10.99 5.14 19.04
C ASN A 323 -12.20 4.42 19.65
N ARG A 324 -13.34 4.44 18.96
CA ARG A 324 -14.55 3.75 19.42
C ARG A 324 -14.30 2.25 19.52
N GLN A 325 -13.71 1.64 18.50
CA GLN A 325 -13.44 0.20 18.50
C GLN A 325 -12.38 -0.19 19.53
N PHE A 326 -11.37 0.65 19.73
CA PHE A 326 -10.28 0.41 20.66
C PHE A 326 -10.66 0.65 22.12
N SER A 327 -11.61 1.55 22.39
CA SER A 327 -12.13 1.78 23.74
C SER A 327 -13.03 0.65 24.28
N LEU A 328 -13.53 -0.24 23.41
CA LEU A 328 -14.37 -1.36 23.82
C LEU A 328 -13.59 -2.46 24.55
N TYR A 329 -12.25 -2.45 24.45
CA TYR A 329 -11.38 -3.47 25.02
C TYR A 329 -10.37 -2.80 25.97
N ASN A 330 -10.36 -3.21 27.25
CA ASN A 330 -9.41 -2.75 28.27
C ASN A 330 -7.96 -3.23 28.04
N GLU A 331 -7.62 -3.65 26.83
CA GLU A 331 -6.32 -4.20 26.45
C GLU A 331 -5.44 -3.11 25.79
N PRO A 332 -4.10 -3.24 25.88
CA PRO A 332 -3.18 -2.30 25.25
C PRO A 332 -3.52 -2.02 23.78
N LYS A 333 -3.37 -0.77 23.36
CA LYS A 333 -3.64 -0.33 21.99
C LYS A 333 -2.56 -0.87 21.04
N TRP A 334 -2.82 -2.05 20.47
CA TRP A 334 -2.04 -2.59 19.36
C TRP A 334 -2.62 -2.12 18.01
N PRO A 335 -1.79 -1.80 16.98
CA PRO A 335 -0.32 -1.85 17.01
C PRO A 335 0.34 -0.66 17.70
N PHE A 336 -0.21 0.57 17.61
CA PHE A 336 0.32 1.74 18.31
C PHE A 336 -0.80 2.62 18.90
N ALA A 337 -0.51 3.26 20.03
CA ALA A 337 -1.42 4.05 20.86
C ALA A 337 -1.47 5.54 20.53
#